data_AF-A0A6M5JHM0-F1
#
_entry.id   AF-A0A6M5JHM0-F1
#
_cell.length_a   1.000
_cell.length_b   1.000
_cell.length_c   1.000
_cell.angle_alpha   90.00
_cell.angle_beta   90.00
_cell.angle_gamma   90.00
#
_symmetry.space_group_name_H-M   'P 1'
#
loop_
_entity.id
_entity.type
_entity.pdbx_description
1 polymer ?
#
loop_
_entity_poly.entity_id
_entity_poly.type
_entity_poly.pdbx_seq_one_letter_code
_entity_poly.pdbx_strand_id
1 'polypeptide(L)'
;MTTTVPQPRLLVRLREMRLTRAHRALLAARAAHEAAVAAARAADAAAADADLALAENRMELSADLNAAATRLALVDRSTFLQAVARSAASDATEQRRLCDAAERDRRHAMILAHARRDRIADHARLVARGAAAAAEEGIALDMEESRSRR
;
A
#
# COMPACT_ATOMS: atom_id res chain seq x y z
N MET A 1 -2.25 41.60 1.66
CA MET A 1 -1.74 40.26 1.29
C MET A 1 -2.60 39.73 0.16
N THR A 2 -2.21 39.98 -1.09
CA THR A 2 -2.90 39.45 -2.27
C THR A 2 -2.61 37.95 -2.35
N THR A 3 -3.52 37.12 -1.87
CA THR A 3 -3.55 35.69 -2.14
C THR A 3 -3.69 35.50 -3.64
N THR A 4 -2.56 35.33 -4.32
CA THR A 4 -2.49 34.95 -5.74
C THR A 4 -3.19 33.60 -5.86
N VAL A 5 -4.46 33.63 -6.28
CA VAL A 5 -5.24 32.41 -6.54
C VAL A 5 -4.46 31.62 -7.60
N PRO A 6 -3.94 30.42 -7.26
CA PRO A 6 -3.16 29.65 -8.22
C PRO A 6 -4.03 29.28 -9.42
N GLN A 7 -3.53 29.52 -10.63
CA GLN A 7 -4.25 29.23 -11.87
C GLN A 7 -4.76 27.78 -11.86
N PRO A 8 -6.04 27.51 -12.22
CA PRO A 8 -6.66 26.19 -12.10
C PRO A 8 -5.85 25.05 -12.73
N ARG A 9 -5.14 25.31 -13.84
CA ARG A 9 -4.24 24.35 -14.51
C ARG A 9 -3.06 23.90 -13.63
N LEU A 10 -2.47 24.81 -12.86
CA LEU A 10 -1.37 24.49 -11.93
C LEU A 10 -1.84 23.60 -10.78
N LEU A 11 -3.07 23.83 -10.28
CA LEU A 11 -3.68 22.99 -9.25
C LEU A 11 -3.94 21.56 -9.75
N VAL A 12 -4.44 21.40 -10.98
CA VAL A 12 -4.61 20.08 -11.62
C VAL A 12 -3.27 19.35 -11.71
N ARG A 13 -2.22 20.01 -12.24
CA ARG A 13 -0.89 19.42 -12.40
C ARG A 13 -0.28 18.99 -11.07
N LEU A 14 -0.40 19.81 -10.02
CA LEU A 14 0.05 19.45 -8.67
C LEU A 14 -0.69 18.22 -8.14
N ARG A 15 -1.98 18.07 -8.44
CA ARG A 15 -2.77 16.91 -8.02
C ARG A 15 -2.40 15.65 -8.79
N GLU A 16 -2.10 15.77 -10.08
CA GLU A 16 -1.59 14.65 -10.88
C GLU A 16 -0.25 14.16 -10.33
N MET A 17 0.68 15.05 -9.99
CA MET A 17 1.94 14.64 -9.34
C MET A 17 1.72 13.93 -8.00
N ARG A 18 0.79 14.42 -7.17
CA ARG A 18 0.42 13.79 -5.89
C ARG A 18 -0.23 12.42 -6.11
N LEU A 19 -1.04 12.27 -7.16
CA LEU A 19 -1.66 11.01 -7.55
C LEU A 19 -0.60 10.00 -7.99
N THR A 20 0.37 10.41 -8.82
CA THR A 20 1.51 9.55 -9.21
C THR A 20 2.30 9.09 -7.99
N ARG A 21 2.55 9.98 -7.01
CA ARG A 21 3.22 9.62 -5.76
C ARG A 21 2.39 8.62 -4.94
N ALA A 22 1.09 8.85 -4.81
CA ALA A 22 0.17 7.95 -4.11
C ALA A 22 0.12 6.58 -4.77
N HIS A 23 0.10 6.53 -6.10
CA HIS A 23 0.15 5.30 -6.87
C HIS A 23 1.43 4.49 -6.60
N ARG A 24 2.61 5.15 -6.66
CA ARG A 24 3.89 4.50 -6.32
C ARG A 24 3.90 3.97 -4.89
N ALA A 25 3.37 4.73 -3.93
CA ALA A 25 3.27 4.29 -2.55
C ALA A 25 2.34 3.07 -2.38
N LEU A 26 1.23 3.01 -3.12
CA LEU A 26 0.34 1.84 -3.14
C LEU A 26 1.02 0.63 -3.76
N LEU A 27 1.74 0.78 -4.87
CA LEU A 27 2.50 -0.33 -5.48
C LEU A 27 3.57 -0.88 -4.51
N ALA A 28 4.29 0.00 -3.82
CA ALA A 28 5.26 -0.41 -2.81
C ALA A 28 4.60 -1.15 -1.63
N ALA A 29 3.44 -0.67 -1.16
CA ALA A 29 2.70 -1.33 -0.08
C ALA A 29 2.20 -2.72 -0.50
N ARG A 30 1.74 -2.89 -1.75
CA ARG A 30 1.33 -4.19 -2.29
C ARG A 30 2.49 -5.17 -2.37
N ALA A 31 3.63 -4.74 -2.90
CA ALA A 31 4.83 -5.58 -2.94
C ALA A 31 5.27 -6.00 -1.53
N ALA A 32 5.22 -5.08 -0.55
CA ALA A 32 5.52 -5.40 0.85
C ALA A 32 4.51 -6.38 1.46
N HIS A 33 3.22 -6.25 1.14
CA HIS A 33 2.19 -7.18 1.57
C HIS A 33 2.39 -8.58 0.97
N GLU A 34 2.64 -8.69 -0.33
CA GLU A 34 2.92 -9.96 -1.00
C GLU A 34 4.17 -10.64 -0.42
N ALA A 35 5.24 -9.88 -0.17
CA ALA A 35 6.44 -10.39 0.49
C ALA A 35 6.14 -10.87 1.93
N ALA A 36 5.33 -10.14 2.70
CA ALA A 36 4.94 -10.55 4.04
C ALA A 36 4.03 -11.80 4.04
N VAL A 37 3.16 -11.96 3.04
CA VAL A 37 2.36 -13.18 2.85
C VAL A 37 3.26 -14.38 2.57
N ALA A 38 4.25 -14.22 1.68
CA ALA A 38 5.22 -15.28 1.38
C ALA A 38 6.06 -15.64 2.62
N ALA A 39 6.54 -14.63 3.36
CA ALA A 39 7.30 -14.84 4.59
C ALA A 39 6.49 -15.56 5.68
N ALA A 40 5.22 -15.17 5.87
CA ALA A 40 4.33 -15.85 6.82
C ALA A 40 4.13 -17.34 6.45
N ARG A 41 3.89 -17.64 5.17
CA ARG A 41 3.77 -19.03 4.70
C ARG A 41 5.05 -19.84 4.91
N ALA A 42 6.21 -19.23 4.67
CA ALA A 42 7.50 -19.88 4.90
C ALA A 42 7.75 -20.15 6.40
N ALA A 43 7.39 -19.19 7.26
CA ALA A 43 7.51 -19.36 8.71
C ALA A 43 6.54 -20.43 9.26
N ASP A 44 5.30 -20.47 8.74
CA ASP A 44 4.32 -21.51 9.08
C ASP A 44 4.83 -22.90 8.68
N ALA A 45 5.42 -23.04 7.48
CA ALA A 45 6.03 -24.29 7.03
C ALA A 45 7.20 -24.71 7.93
N ALA A 46 8.09 -23.77 8.27
CA ALA A 46 9.22 -24.05 9.17
C ALA A 46 8.75 -24.45 10.59
N ALA A 47 7.66 -23.87 11.08
CA ALA A 47 7.06 -24.27 12.36
C ALA A 47 6.47 -25.69 12.30
N ALA A 48 5.84 -26.06 11.17
CA ALA A 48 5.35 -27.43 10.96
C ALA A 48 6.50 -28.45 10.86
N ASP A 49 7.59 -28.12 10.16
CA ASP A 49 8.78 -28.96 10.08
C ASP A 49 9.42 -29.16 11.48
N ALA A 50 9.48 -28.10 12.29
CA ALA A 50 9.98 -28.18 13.66
C ALA A 50 9.06 -29.02 14.58
N ASP A 51 7.74 -28.94 14.38
CA ASP A 51 6.76 -29.79 15.07
C ASP A 51 6.97 -31.28 14.74
N LEU A 52 7.18 -31.60 13.45
CA LEU A 52 7.47 -32.96 13.00
C LEU A 52 8.79 -33.47 13.59
N ALA A 53 9.86 -32.68 13.50
CA ALA A 53 11.17 -33.05 14.03
C ALA A 53 11.13 -33.32 15.55
N LEU A 54 10.37 -32.53 16.32
CA LEU A 54 10.18 -32.79 17.75
C LEU A 54 9.44 -34.11 17.99
N ALA A 55 8.40 -34.39 17.20
CA ALA A 55 7.65 -35.64 17.31
C ALA A 55 8.54 -36.86 17.00
N GLU A 56 9.34 -36.80 15.95
CA GLU A 56 10.31 -37.84 15.59
C GLU A 56 11.33 -38.09 16.71
N ASN A 57 11.97 -37.03 17.22
CA ASN A 57 12.95 -37.16 18.31
C ASN A 57 12.33 -37.77 19.58
N ARG A 58 11.06 -37.45 19.89
CA ARG A 58 10.32 -38.05 21.01
C ARG A 58 10.03 -39.54 20.78
N MET A 59 9.65 -39.92 19.55
CA MET A 59 9.46 -41.32 19.19
C MET A 59 10.76 -42.11 19.33
N GLU A 60 11.88 -41.58 18.83
CA GLU A 60 13.18 -42.23 18.92
C GLU A 60 13.68 -42.37 20.35
N LEU A 61 13.45 -41.38 21.21
CA LEU A 61 13.75 -41.47 22.65
C LEU A 61 13.00 -42.62 23.31
N SER A 62 11.74 -42.89 22.91
CA SER A 62 10.96 -43.99 23.45
C SER A 62 11.39 -45.37 22.93
N ALA A 63 12.07 -45.43 21.78
CA ALA A 63 12.46 -46.66 21.11
C ALA A 63 13.84 -47.19 21.53
N ASP A 64 14.78 -46.32 21.94
CA ASP A 64 16.14 -46.71 22.33
C ASP A 64 16.59 -46.06 23.64
N LEU A 65 16.46 -46.83 24.73
CA LEU A 65 16.87 -46.40 26.07
C LEU A 65 18.39 -46.51 26.30
N ASN A 66 19.13 -47.25 25.48
CA ASN A 66 20.58 -47.37 25.63
C ASN A 66 21.30 -46.07 25.27
N ALA A 67 20.70 -45.26 24.40
CA ALA A 67 21.17 -43.92 24.02
C ALA A 67 20.36 -42.78 24.70
N ALA A 68 19.65 -43.05 25.79
CA ALA A 68 18.66 -42.14 26.37
C ALA A 68 19.19 -40.72 26.66
N ALA A 69 20.42 -40.58 27.19
CA ALA A 69 21.01 -39.27 27.48
C ALA A 69 21.18 -38.42 26.21
N THR A 70 21.69 -39.02 25.13
CA THR A 70 21.86 -38.35 23.84
C THR A 70 20.51 -38.03 23.21
N ARG A 71 19.54 -38.95 23.28
CA ARG A 71 18.18 -38.74 22.76
C ARG A 71 17.44 -37.63 23.50
N LEU A 72 17.60 -37.54 24.83
CA LEU A 72 17.02 -36.46 25.62
C LEU A 72 17.58 -35.08 25.21
N ALA A 73 18.89 -34.98 24.99
CA ALA A 73 19.50 -33.74 24.51
C ALA A 73 18.97 -33.30 23.13
N LEU A 74 18.65 -34.24 22.24
CA LEU A 74 18.02 -33.95 20.95
C LEU A 74 16.56 -33.47 21.11
N VAL A 75 15.82 -34.04 22.05
CA VAL A 75 14.45 -33.59 22.40
C VAL A 75 14.47 -32.18 22.98
N ASP A 76 15.42 -31.86 23.87
CA ASP A 76 15.54 -30.52 24.45
C ASP A 76 15.87 -29.48 23.36
N ARG A 77 16.83 -29.81 22.48
CA ARG A 77 17.19 -28.96 21.34
C ARG A 77 16.00 -28.75 20.40
N SER A 78 15.27 -29.80 20.03
CA SER A 78 14.11 -29.69 19.14
C SER A 78 12.96 -28.94 19.79
N THR A 79 12.77 -29.05 21.11
CA THR A 79 11.79 -28.25 21.86
C THR A 79 12.13 -26.76 21.79
N PHE A 80 13.41 -26.40 21.96
CA PHE A 80 13.85 -25.02 21.77
C PHE A 80 13.63 -24.52 20.34
N LEU A 81 14.04 -25.29 19.33
CA LEU A 81 13.87 -24.91 17.92
C LEU A 81 12.39 -24.77 17.54
N GLN A 82 11.52 -25.65 18.03
CA GLN A 82 10.08 -25.55 17.86
C GLN A 82 9.54 -24.24 18.44
N ALA A 83 9.92 -23.88 19.66
CA ALA A 83 9.48 -22.65 20.30
C ALA A 83 9.92 -21.42 19.48
N VAL A 84 11.16 -21.40 19.00
CA VAL A 84 11.68 -20.34 18.12
C VAL A 84 10.91 -20.27 16.80
N ALA A 85 10.67 -21.39 16.15
CA ALA A 85 9.95 -21.44 14.87
C ALA A 85 8.51 -20.94 15.01
N ARG A 86 7.80 -21.33 16.08
CA ARG A 86 6.45 -20.83 16.39
C ARG A 86 6.42 -19.34 16.72
N SER A 87 7.41 -18.84 17.45
CA SER A 87 7.56 -17.40 17.69
C SER A 87 7.74 -16.65 16.37
N ALA A 88 8.64 -17.13 15.49
CA ALA A 88 8.87 -16.52 14.19
C ALA A 88 7.62 -16.54 13.29
N ALA A 89 6.83 -17.62 13.32
CA ALA A 89 5.55 -17.70 12.61
C ALA A 89 4.52 -16.69 13.14
N SER A 90 4.47 -16.50 14.46
CA SER A 90 3.64 -15.47 15.10
C SER A 90 4.05 -14.07 14.66
N ASP A 91 5.34 -13.76 14.69
CA ASP A 91 5.89 -12.46 14.28
C ASP A 91 5.63 -12.18 12.79
N ALA A 92 5.83 -13.18 11.94
CA ALA A 92 5.56 -13.07 10.50
C ALA A 92 4.06 -12.86 10.22
N THR A 93 3.19 -13.51 10.99
CA THR A 93 1.73 -13.30 10.90
C THR A 93 1.34 -11.89 11.30
N GLU A 94 1.93 -11.34 12.36
CA GLU A 94 1.66 -9.97 12.79
C GLU A 94 2.20 -8.97 11.76
N GLN A 95 3.40 -9.18 11.23
CA GLN A 95 3.95 -8.35 10.15
C GLN A 95 3.05 -8.37 8.91
N ARG A 96 2.50 -9.52 8.54
CA ARG A 96 1.52 -9.63 7.45
C ARG A 96 0.28 -8.77 7.71
N ARG A 97 -0.25 -8.77 8.94
CA ARG A 97 -1.40 -7.92 9.32
C ARG A 97 -1.08 -6.44 9.22
N LEU A 98 0.10 -6.02 9.67
CA LEU A 98 0.55 -4.63 9.56
C LEU A 98 0.69 -4.20 8.09
N CYS A 99 1.28 -5.05 7.25
CA CYS A 99 1.38 -4.78 5.81
C CYS A 99 0.00 -4.72 5.12
N ASP A 100 -0.94 -5.59 5.50
CA ASP A 100 -2.33 -5.55 4.99
C ASP A 100 -3.04 -4.24 5.37
N ALA A 101 -2.95 -3.83 6.64
CA ALA A 101 -3.51 -2.56 7.09
C ALA A 101 -2.88 -1.38 6.32
N ALA A 102 -1.56 -1.38 6.13
CA ALA A 102 -0.86 -0.36 5.36
C ALA A 102 -1.30 -0.33 3.89
N GLU A 103 -1.49 -1.49 3.23
CA GLU A 103 -2.02 -1.55 1.85
C GLU A 103 -3.41 -0.92 1.78
N ARG A 104 -4.31 -1.29 2.69
CA ARG A 104 -5.67 -0.75 2.77
C ARG A 104 -5.69 0.76 2.94
N ASP A 105 -4.83 1.29 3.82
CA ASP A 105 -4.70 2.73 4.03
C ASP A 105 -4.20 3.46 2.76
N ARG A 106 -3.18 2.90 2.08
CA ARG A 106 -2.68 3.46 0.83
C ARG A 106 -3.71 3.39 -0.29
N ARG A 107 -4.49 2.31 -0.36
CA ARG A 107 -5.58 2.14 -1.32
C ARG A 107 -6.66 3.19 -1.08
N HIS A 108 -7.05 3.42 0.18
CA HIS A 108 -8.01 4.46 0.53
C HIS A 108 -7.48 5.86 0.16
N ALA A 109 -6.22 6.16 0.48
CA ALA A 109 -5.59 7.41 0.11
C ALA A 109 -5.55 7.63 -1.41
N MET A 110 -5.34 6.58 -2.20
CA MET A 110 -5.38 6.62 -3.66
C MET A 110 -6.77 6.99 -4.19
N ILE A 111 -7.83 6.39 -3.65
CA ILE A 111 -9.22 6.71 -4.00
C ILE A 111 -9.52 8.18 -3.71
N LEU A 112 -9.15 8.67 -2.51
CA LEU A 112 -9.33 10.07 -2.14
C LEU A 112 -8.52 11.03 -3.03
N ALA A 113 -7.31 10.63 -3.44
CA ALA A 113 -6.48 11.42 -4.34
C ALA A 113 -7.14 11.56 -5.72
N HIS A 114 -7.70 10.48 -6.27
CA HIS A 114 -8.49 10.50 -7.50
C HIS A 114 -9.69 11.44 -7.40
N ALA A 115 -10.55 11.24 -6.40
CA ALA A 115 -11.74 12.06 -6.21
C ALA A 115 -11.42 13.57 -6.10
N ARG A 116 -10.33 13.91 -5.39
CA ARG A 116 -9.87 15.31 -5.28
C ARG A 116 -9.34 15.86 -6.60
N ARG A 117 -8.62 15.04 -7.38
CA ARG A 117 -8.09 15.44 -8.69
C ARG A 117 -9.24 15.69 -9.67
N ASP A 118 -10.22 14.81 -9.70
CA ASP A 118 -11.36 14.91 -10.63
C ASP A 118 -12.22 16.14 -10.32
N ARG A 119 -12.52 16.40 -9.04
CA ARG A 119 -13.22 17.63 -8.62
C ARG A 119 -12.50 18.91 -9.06
N ILE A 120 -11.18 18.95 -8.96
CA ILE A 120 -10.38 20.12 -9.38
C ILE A 120 -10.33 20.23 -10.91
N ALA A 121 -10.23 19.10 -11.61
CA ALA A 121 -10.26 19.08 -13.07
C ALA A 121 -11.61 19.58 -13.62
N ASP A 122 -12.72 19.19 -13.02
CA ASP A 122 -14.05 19.65 -13.43
C ASP A 122 -14.24 21.14 -13.15
N HIS A 123 -13.77 21.63 -12.01
CA HIS A 123 -13.75 23.07 -11.73
C HIS A 123 -12.90 23.83 -12.75
N ALA A 124 -11.70 23.35 -13.07
CA ALA A 124 -10.83 23.97 -14.07
C ALA A 124 -11.48 24.02 -15.47
N ARG A 125 -12.21 22.96 -15.86
CA ARG A 125 -13.01 22.93 -17.10
C ARG A 125 -14.15 23.95 -17.09
N LEU A 126 -14.84 24.08 -15.96
CA LEU A 126 -15.92 25.06 -15.81
C LEU A 126 -15.39 26.50 -15.96
N VAL A 127 -14.30 26.83 -15.26
CA VAL A 127 -13.65 28.15 -15.37
C VAL A 127 -13.18 28.42 -16.80
N ALA A 128 -12.58 27.44 -17.47
CA ALA A 128 -12.15 27.58 -18.86
C ALA A 128 -13.32 27.84 -19.82
N ARG A 129 -14.46 27.17 -19.63
CA ARG A 129 -15.68 27.42 -20.43
C ARG A 129 -16.25 28.82 -20.20
N GLY A 130 -16.32 29.27 -18.95
CA GLY A 130 -16.77 30.63 -18.64
C GLY A 130 -15.88 31.71 -19.24
N ALA A 131 -14.55 31.51 -19.19
CA ALA A 131 -13.60 32.43 -19.82
C ALA A 131 -13.72 32.45 -21.35
N ALA A 132 -13.98 31.30 -21.98
CA ALA A 132 -14.22 31.23 -23.43
C ALA A 132 -15.50 31.97 -23.83
N ALA A 133 -16.61 31.77 -23.09
CA ALA A 133 -17.86 32.47 -23.34
C ALA A 133 -17.72 33.99 -23.19
N ALA A 134 -17.02 34.46 -22.16
CA ALA A 134 -16.75 35.90 -21.97
C ALA A 134 -15.88 36.48 -23.09
N ALA A 135 -14.91 35.70 -23.62
CA ALA A 135 -14.10 36.12 -24.76
C ALA A 135 -14.93 36.21 -26.06
N GLU A 136 -15.83 35.25 -26.29
CA GLU A 136 -16.77 35.28 -27.42
C GLU A 136 -17.70 36.49 -27.37
N GLU A 137 -18.23 36.81 -26.18
CA GLU A 137 -19.07 38.00 -25.96
C GLU A 137 -18.30 39.30 -26.20
N GLY A 138 -17.06 39.40 -25.71
CA GLY A 138 -16.18 40.54 -25.99
C GLY A 138 -15.93 40.75 -27.48
N ILE A 139 -15.64 39.67 -28.22
CA ILE A 139 -15.47 39.73 -29.68
C ILE A 139 -16.77 40.19 -30.37
N ALA A 140 -17.93 39.74 -29.90
CA ALA A 140 -19.22 40.15 -30.46
C ALA A 140 -19.48 41.66 -30.25
N LEU A 141 -19.23 42.17 -29.04
CA LEU A 141 -19.36 43.58 -28.70
C LEU A 141 -18.38 44.46 -29.50
N ASP A 142 -17.12 44.04 -29.62
CA ASP A 142 -16.10 44.74 -30.41
C ASP A 142 -16.51 44.82 -31.90
N MET A 143 -17.13 43.76 -32.42
CA MET A 143 -17.66 43.74 -33.79
C MET A 143 -18.85 44.67 -33.98
N GLU A 144 -19.75 44.78 -33.01
CA GLU A 144 -20.88 45.72 -33.05
C GLU A 144 -20.42 47.18 -32.95
N GLU A 145 -19.48 47.48 -32.06
CA GLU A 145 -18.89 48.83 -31.93
C GLU A 145 -18.17 49.24 -33.22
N SER A 146 -17.44 48.32 -33.83
CA SER A 146 -16.75 48.54 -35.11
C SER A 146 -17.72 48.81 -36.27
N ARG A 147 -18.94 48.25 -36.23
CA ARG A 147 -20.00 48.54 -37.21
C ARG A 147 -20.66 49.88 -36.95
N SER A 148 -20.90 50.23 -35.68
CA SER A 148 -21.55 51.49 -35.30
C SER A 148 -20.68 52.74 -35.52
N ARG A 149 -19.35 52.58 -35.67
CA ARG A 149 -18.38 53.67 -35.93
C ARG A 149 -18.08 53.90 -37.42
N ARG A 150 -18.68 53.12 -38.32
CA ARG A 150 -18.63 53.32 -39.78
C ARG A 150 -19.93 54.00 -40.25
#